data_AF-A0A482W8R6-F1
#
_entry.id   AF-A0A482W8R6-F1
#
_cell.length_a   1.000
_cell.length_b   1.000
_cell.length_c   1.000
_cell.angle_alpha   90.00
_cell.angle_beta   90.00
_cell.angle_gamma   90.00
#
_symmetry.space_group_name_H-M   'P 1'
#
loop_
_entity.id
_entity.type
_entity.pdbx_description
1 polymer ?
#
loop_
_entity_poly.entity_id
_entity_poly.type
_entity_poly.pdbx_seq_one_letter_code
_entity_poly.pdbx_strand_id
1 'polypeptide(L)'
;MFVTGTLSETNSWVVKKLTQEHNSYNQTEIERIIKEHPYNESSTVIKMERLLGQLAPLRALGDFRYKWSKEIMYSVVAKYFGENAIPPHYHTPPYLTATPEVTHHRLTPRDKFLVIASDGLWDIISPLQVVRLVGEHMSGKVTLSPLKLPRKNMKLSEINEMLLQRKEGLKTKPKDSNAATHLIRHALGGTEYGIDHGKLSQLLSLPDDVVRVFRDDITVTVVYFDSEYLRHCPP
;
A
#
# COMPACT_ATOMS: atom_id res chain seq x y z
N MET A 1 -1.88 -2.11 -1.13
CA MET A 1 -0.93 -3.20 -0.80
C MET A 1 -0.32 -2.99 0.59
N PHE A 2 0.05 -4.07 1.27
CA PHE A 2 0.69 -4.08 2.59
C PHE A 2 2.12 -4.62 2.46
N VAL A 3 3.11 -3.85 2.91
CA VAL A 3 4.53 -4.15 2.73
C VAL A 3 5.30 -3.94 4.03
N THR A 4 6.02 -4.96 4.48
CA THR A 4 6.93 -4.86 5.63
C THR A 4 8.35 -4.55 5.16
N GLY A 5 9.00 -3.61 5.86
CA GLY A 5 10.43 -3.34 5.75
C GLY A 5 11.21 -4.14 6.79
N THR A 6 12.08 -5.04 6.32
CA THR A 6 12.88 -5.94 7.15
C THR A 6 14.37 -5.68 6.90
N LEU A 7 15.19 -5.71 7.95
CA LEU A 7 16.65 -5.70 7.79
C LEU A 7 17.19 -7.12 7.61
N SER A 8 18.00 -7.31 6.58
CA SER A 8 18.77 -8.55 6.36
C SER A 8 19.91 -8.69 7.37
N GLU A 9 20.60 -9.83 7.34
CA GLU A 9 21.79 -10.09 8.15
C GLU A 9 22.95 -9.16 7.80
N THR A 10 22.99 -8.67 6.57
CA THR A 10 23.98 -7.71 6.09
C THR A 10 23.54 -6.26 6.28
N ASN A 11 22.49 -6.01 7.09
CA ASN A 11 21.89 -4.70 7.33
C ASN A 11 21.35 -4.00 6.05
N SER A 12 21.01 -4.78 5.02
CA SER A 12 20.31 -4.26 3.83
C SER A 12 18.80 -4.33 3.99
N TRP A 13 18.10 -3.36 3.40
CA TRP A 13 16.64 -3.34 3.40
C TRP A 13 16.06 -4.40 2.46
N VAL A 14 15.19 -5.24 3.00
CA VAL A 14 14.44 -6.27 2.28
C VAL A 14 12.96 -5.95 2.36
N VAL A 15 12.29 -6.13 1.22
CA VAL A 15 10.85 -5.95 1.08
C VAL A 15 10.16 -7.28 1.33
N LYS A 16 9.16 -7.29 2.21
CA LYS A 16 8.24 -8.42 2.34
C LYS A 16 6.82 -7.96 2.05
N LYS A 17 6.29 -8.34 0.88
CA LYS A 17 4.89 -8.10 0.51
C LYS A 17 4.01 -9.06 1.33
N LEU A 18 3.06 -8.51 2.07
CA LEU A 18 2.16 -9.29 2.93
C LEU A 18 0.84 -9.63 2.24
N THR A 19 0.39 -8.82 1.29
CA THR A 19 -0.90 -9.00 0.59
C THR A 19 -0.68 -9.07 -0.91
N GLN A 20 -1.47 -9.85 -1.63
CA GLN A 20 -1.57 -9.78 -3.09
C GLN A 20 -2.66 -8.76 -3.48
N GLU A 21 -2.49 -8.05 -4.60
CA GLU A 21 -3.60 -7.24 -5.12
C GLU A 21 -4.69 -8.16 -5.68
N HIS A 22 -5.95 -7.80 -5.44
CA HIS A 22 -7.10 -8.47 -6.05
C HIS A 22 -7.52 -7.68 -7.30
N ASN A 23 -6.71 -7.76 -8.34
CA ASN A 23 -6.93 -7.11 -9.64
C ASN A 23 -6.63 -8.10 -10.79
N SER A 24 -6.77 -7.63 -12.03
CA SER A 24 -6.53 -8.39 -13.26
C SER A 24 -5.08 -8.87 -13.47
N TYR A 25 -4.11 -8.40 -12.68
CA TYR A 25 -2.74 -8.90 -12.75
C TYR A 25 -2.51 -10.11 -11.83
N ASN A 26 -3.48 -10.42 -10.95
CA ASN A 26 -3.45 -11.59 -10.10
C ASN A 26 -4.12 -12.79 -10.77
N GLN A 27 -3.30 -13.66 -11.34
CA GLN A 27 -3.76 -14.84 -12.06
C GLN A 27 -4.60 -15.79 -11.19
N THR A 28 -4.25 -15.95 -9.90
CA THR A 28 -5.02 -16.77 -8.97
C THR A 28 -6.43 -16.20 -8.75
N GLU A 29 -6.55 -14.87 -8.73
CA GLU A 29 -7.83 -14.19 -8.57
C GLU A 29 -8.70 -14.29 -9.82
N ILE A 30 -8.11 -14.20 -11.01
CA ILE A 30 -8.80 -14.43 -12.28
C ILE A 30 -9.32 -15.87 -12.35
N GLU A 31 -8.47 -16.85 -12.04
CA GLU A 31 -8.84 -18.26 -12.06
C GLU A 31 -9.95 -18.58 -11.06
N ARG A 32 -9.93 -17.96 -9.87
CA ARG A 32 -10.99 -18.07 -8.88
C ARG A 32 -12.33 -17.65 -9.49
N ILE A 33 -12.39 -16.44 -10.06
CA ILE A 33 -13.63 -15.90 -10.64
C ILE A 33 -14.11 -16.77 -11.80
N ILE A 34 -13.23 -17.17 -12.71
CA ILE A 34 -13.61 -18.05 -13.83
C ILE A 34 -14.22 -19.36 -13.33
N LYS A 35 -13.70 -19.95 -12.25
CA LYS A 35 -14.22 -21.20 -11.66
C LYS A 35 -15.54 -21.02 -10.89
N GLU A 36 -15.84 -19.81 -10.43
CA GLU A 36 -17.11 -19.50 -9.72
C GLU A 36 -18.30 -19.40 -10.69
N HIS A 37 -18.05 -19.23 -11.98
CA HIS A 37 -19.07 -19.06 -13.01
C HIS A 37 -19.04 -20.19 -14.07
N PRO A 38 -20.16 -20.42 -14.78
CA PRO A 38 -20.20 -21.39 -15.88
C PRO A 38 -19.20 -21.07 -17.01
N TYR A 39 -18.71 -22.11 -17.69
CA TYR A 39 -17.64 -21.99 -18.69
C TYR A 39 -17.94 -21.00 -19.83
N ASN A 40 -19.21 -20.87 -20.23
CA ASN A 40 -19.64 -19.91 -21.27
C ASN A 40 -19.45 -18.44 -20.87
N GLU A 41 -19.24 -18.13 -19.59
CA GLU A 41 -18.96 -16.78 -19.09
C GLU A 41 -17.47 -16.49 -18.95
N SER A 42 -16.58 -17.47 -19.17
CA SER A 42 -15.13 -17.32 -18.94
C SER A 42 -14.50 -16.15 -19.73
N SER A 43 -15.07 -15.81 -20.88
CA SER A 43 -14.60 -14.70 -21.74
C SER A 43 -15.23 -13.34 -21.39
N THR A 44 -16.24 -13.31 -20.52
CA THR A 44 -16.99 -12.10 -20.16
C THR A 44 -16.80 -11.68 -18.71
N VAL A 45 -16.50 -12.61 -17.79
CA VAL A 45 -16.27 -12.33 -16.36
C VAL A 45 -15.17 -11.30 -16.14
N ILE A 46 -14.05 -11.43 -16.86
CA ILE A 46 -12.96 -10.46 -16.89
C ILE A 46 -12.78 -10.03 -18.35
N LYS A 47 -12.98 -8.74 -18.62
CA LYS A 47 -12.87 -8.15 -19.95
C LYS A 47 -12.14 -6.82 -19.85
N MET A 48 -11.23 -6.54 -20.79
CA MET A 48 -10.42 -5.31 -20.76
C MET A 48 -9.79 -5.06 -19.37
N GLU A 49 -9.22 -6.12 -18.78
CA GLU A 49 -8.59 -6.07 -17.46
C GLU A 49 -9.51 -5.67 -16.29
N ARG A 50 -10.84 -5.77 -16.45
CA ARG A 50 -11.83 -5.34 -15.46
C ARG A 50 -12.94 -6.39 -15.30
N LEU A 51 -13.47 -6.52 -14.09
CA LEU A 51 -14.66 -7.33 -13.79
C LEU A 51 -15.85 -6.83 -14.61
N LEU A 52 -16.42 -7.72 -15.41
CA LEU A 52 -17.47 -7.44 -16.39
C LEU A 52 -17.14 -6.24 -17.31
N GLY A 53 -15.86 -5.97 -17.55
CA GLY A 53 -15.42 -4.81 -18.35
C GLY A 53 -15.56 -3.46 -17.67
N GLN A 54 -15.89 -3.41 -16.37
CA GLN A 54 -16.24 -2.15 -15.68
C GLN A 54 -15.45 -1.89 -14.41
N LEU A 55 -15.28 -2.86 -13.53
CA LEU A 55 -14.66 -2.65 -12.21
C LEU A 55 -13.24 -3.19 -12.16
N ALA A 56 -12.27 -2.35 -11.79
CA ALA A 56 -10.86 -2.76 -11.69
C ALA A 56 -10.58 -3.71 -10.50
N PRO A 57 -11.01 -3.41 -9.25
CA PRO A 57 -10.85 -4.33 -8.14
C PRO A 57 -11.76 -5.56 -8.29
N LEU A 58 -11.21 -6.73 -8.01
CA LEU A 58 -11.88 -8.02 -8.08
C LEU A 58 -12.48 -8.46 -6.74
N ARG A 59 -12.22 -7.69 -5.68
CA ARG A 59 -12.89 -7.77 -4.38
C ARG A 59 -13.13 -6.36 -3.85
N ALA A 60 -14.31 -6.11 -3.32
CA ALA A 60 -14.63 -4.83 -2.68
C ALA A 60 -15.82 -4.96 -1.73
N LEU A 61 -15.89 -4.07 -0.74
CA LEU A 61 -17.10 -3.82 0.03
C LEU A 61 -18.08 -2.97 -0.82
N GLY A 62 -19.37 -3.01 -0.50
CA GLY A 62 -20.37 -2.26 -1.28
C GLY A 62 -20.59 -2.86 -2.66
N ASP A 63 -20.60 -2.02 -3.71
CA ASP A 63 -20.67 -2.45 -5.11
C ASP A 63 -21.78 -3.48 -5.39
N PHE A 64 -22.96 -3.21 -4.83
CA PHE A 64 -24.09 -4.14 -4.82
C PHE A 64 -24.48 -4.62 -6.23
N ARG A 65 -24.25 -3.80 -7.26
CA ARG A 65 -24.56 -4.10 -8.66
C ARG A 65 -23.80 -5.32 -9.20
N TYR A 66 -22.73 -5.74 -8.53
CA TYR A 66 -21.96 -6.94 -8.88
C TYR A 66 -22.27 -8.13 -7.95
N LYS A 67 -23.22 -7.99 -7.02
CA LYS A 67 -23.49 -8.96 -5.94
C LYS A 67 -24.93 -9.42 -5.87
N TRP A 68 -25.88 -8.50 -6.06
CA TRP A 68 -27.30 -8.79 -5.87
C TRP A 68 -27.85 -9.71 -6.93
N SER A 69 -28.94 -10.42 -6.59
CA SER A 69 -29.58 -11.31 -7.55
C SER A 69 -30.14 -10.52 -8.73
N LYS A 70 -30.29 -11.20 -9.88
CA LYS A 70 -30.89 -10.60 -11.07
C LYS A 70 -32.27 -10.02 -10.77
N GLU A 71 -33.08 -10.75 -10.02
CA GLU A 71 -34.45 -10.38 -9.70
C GLU A 71 -34.48 -9.02 -9.01
N ILE A 72 -33.60 -8.79 -8.03
CA ILE A 72 -33.49 -7.50 -7.34
C ILE A 72 -32.96 -6.42 -8.29
N MET A 73 -31.93 -6.74 -9.09
CA MET A 73 -31.34 -5.79 -10.04
C MET A 73 -32.37 -5.31 -11.09
N TYR A 74 -33.19 -6.19 -11.64
CA TYR A 74 -34.20 -5.83 -12.64
C TYR A 74 -35.46 -5.22 -12.01
N SER A 75 -35.96 -5.74 -10.89
CA SER A 75 -37.21 -5.25 -10.28
C SER A 75 -37.06 -3.93 -9.53
N VAL A 76 -35.89 -3.68 -8.94
CA VAL A 76 -35.60 -2.48 -8.16
C VAL A 76 -34.67 -1.55 -8.93
N VAL A 77 -33.44 -1.98 -9.20
CA VAL A 77 -32.39 -1.06 -9.67
C VAL A 77 -32.70 -0.53 -11.06
N ALA A 78 -33.03 -1.40 -12.02
CA ALA A 78 -33.37 -0.98 -13.38
C ALA A 78 -34.64 -0.11 -13.43
N LYS A 79 -35.61 -0.37 -12.54
CA LYS A 79 -36.84 0.43 -12.46
C LYS A 79 -36.57 1.89 -12.06
N TYR A 80 -35.62 2.13 -11.15
CA TYR A 80 -35.32 3.48 -10.65
C TYR A 80 -34.17 4.18 -11.39
N PHE A 81 -33.18 3.43 -11.87
CA PHE A 81 -31.93 3.96 -12.44
C PHE A 81 -31.73 3.60 -13.93
N GLY A 82 -32.67 2.87 -14.53
CA GLY A 82 -32.61 2.41 -15.92
C GLY A 82 -31.80 1.12 -16.11
N GLU A 83 -32.02 0.45 -17.24
CA GLU A 83 -31.35 -0.85 -17.55
C GLU A 83 -29.82 -0.74 -17.62
N ASN A 84 -29.30 0.44 -17.97
CA ASN A 84 -27.86 0.72 -18.00
C ASN A 84 -27.18 0.59 -16.61
N ALA A 85 -27.97 0.58 -15.52
CA ALA A 85 -27.47 0.33 -14.18
C ALA A 85 -27.09 -1.16 -13.97
N ILE A 86 -27.58 -2.07 -14.80
CA ILE A 86 -27.21 -3.48 -14.76
C ILE A 86 -25.88 -3.67 -15.51
N PRO A 87 -24.87 -4.32 -14.90
CA PRO A 87 -23.63 -4.64 -15.60
C PRO A 87 -23.88 -5.49 -16.86
N PRO A 88 -22.99 -5.41 -17.88
CA PRO A 88 -23.08 -6.28 -19.04
C PRO A 88 -22.82 -7.74 -18.65
N HIS A 89 -23.38 -8.68 -19.42
CA HIS A 89 -23.18 -10.12 -19.21
C HIS A 89 -23.51 -10.61 -17.79
N TYR A 90 -24.51 -10.00 -17.14
CA TYR A 90 -24.91 -10.30 -15.76
C TYR A 90 -25.78 -11.56 -15.66
N HIS A 91 -25.18 -12.73 -15.85
CA HIS A 91 -25.85 -14.02 -15.98
C HIS A 91 -25.90 -14.85 -14.68
N THR A 92 -24.86 -14.88 -13.86
CA THR A 92 -24.79 -15.70 -12.64
C THR A 92 -24.19 -14.91 -11.46
N PRO A 93 -24.84 -13.82 -11.00
CA PRO A 93 -24.37 -13.13 -9.80
C PRO A 93 -24.42 -14.05 -8.57
N PRO A 94 -23.55 -13.82 -7.56
CA PRO A 94 -22.62 -12.70 -7.41
C PRO A 94 -21.29 -12.87 -8.19
N TYR A 95 -20.78 -11.78 -8.76
CA TYR A 95 -19.47 -11.71 -9.45
C TYR A 95 -18.37 -11.08 -8.59
N LEU A 96 -18.75 -10.39 -7.51
CA LEU A 96 -17.84 -9.66 -6.63
C LEU A 96 -18.01 -10.14 -5.20
N THR A 97 -16.90 -10.34 -4.50
CA THR A 97 -16.91 -10.71 -3.09
C THR A 97 -16.28 -9.64 -2.21
N ALA A 98 -16.75 -9.56 -0.96
CA ALA A 98 -16.12 -8.76 0.09
C ALA A 98 -15.20 -9.60 0.99
N THR A 99 -15.10 -10.91 0.74
CA THR A 99 -14.28 -11.82 1.56
C THR A 99 -12.80 -11.49 1.37
N PRO A 100 -12.07 -11.08 2.42
CA PRO A 100 -10.66 -10.74 2.30
C PRO A 100 -9.80 -12.00 2.10
N GLU A 101 -8.62 -11.81 1.54
CA GLU A 101 -7.53 -12.78 1.68
C GLU A 101 -6.77 -12.47 2.97
N VAL A 102 -6.54 -13.49 3.80
CA VAL A 102 -5.92 -13.33 5.12
C VAL A 102 -4.53 -13.96 5.12
N THR A 103 -3.53 -13.16 5.45
CA THR A 103 -2.14 -13.61 5.58
C THR A 103 -1.66 -13.43 7.01
N HIS A 104 -1.04 -14.45 7.57
CA HIS A 104 -0.40 -14.38 8.88
C HIS A 104 1.11 -14.20 8.73
N HIS A 105 1.66 -13.12 9.32
CA HIS A 105 3.09 -12.90 9.42
C HIS A 105 3.47 -12.70 10.87
N ARG A 106 4.36 -13.54 11.38
CA ARG A 106 4.93 -13.38 12.70
C ARG A 106 6.07 -12.37 12.65
N LEU A 107 5.92 -11.27 13.40
CA LEU A 107 6.95 -10.25 13.51
C LEU A 107 8.22 -10.80 14.17
N THR A 108 9.35 -10.40 13.62
CA THR A 108 10.68 -10.67 14.16
C THR A 108 11.37 -9.36 14.53
N PRO A 109 12.42 -9.36 15.37
CA PRO A 109 13.22 -8.16 15.65
C PRO A 109 13.85 -7.52 14.40
N ARG A 110 13.91 -8.24 13.27
CA ARG A 110 14.41 -7.72 11.98
C ARG A 110 13.35 -6.90 11.25
N ASP A 111 12.07 -7.12 11.51
CA ASP A 111 10.96 -6.34 10.95
C ASP A 111 10.89 -4.98 11.65
N LYS A 112 11.02 -3.89 10.88
CA LYS A 112 11.15 -2.54 11.44
C LYS A 112 9.87 -1.73 11.32
N PHE A 113 9.14 -1.90 10.23
CA PHE A 113 7.90 -1.18 9.99
C PHE A 113 7.01 -1.90 8.97
N LEU A 114 5.74 -1.54 8.97
CA LEU A 114 4.73 -1.92 7.98
C LEU A 114 4.21 -0.65 7.29
N VAL A 115 4.16 -0.69 5.97
CA VAL A 115 3.52 0.33 5.13
C VAL A 115 2.22 -0.23 4.58
N ILE A 116 1.13 0.50 4.82
CA ILE A 116 -0.19 0.25 4.24
C ILE A 116 -0.52 1.46 3.38
N ALA A 117 -0.78 1.24 2.09
CA ALA A 117 -1.14 2.33 1.19
C ALA A 117 -2.11 1.90 0.08
N SER A 118 -2.86 2.88 -0.44
CA SER A 118 -3.68 2.75 -1.66
C SER A 118 -2.80 2.56 -2.90
N ASP A 119 -3.40 2.05 -3.96
CA ASP A 119 -2.84 1.94 -5.31
C ASP A 119 -2.25 3.26 -5.83
N GLY A 120 -2.86 4.40 -5.51
CA GLY A 120 -2.31 5.72 -5.84
C GLY A 120 -0.85 5.94 -5.40
N LEU A 121 -0.35 5.25 -4.37
CA LEU A 121 1.09 5.22 -4.06
C LEU A 121 1.86 4.19 -4.91
N TRP A 122 1.34 2.96 -4.97
CA TRP A 122 2.03 1.80 -5.53
C TRP A 122 2.15 1.85 -7.05
N ASP A 123 1.26 2.58 -7.71
CA ASP A 123 1.32 2.83 -9.15
C ASP A 123 2.49 3.77 -9.52
N ILE A 124 3.01 4.52 -8.55
CA ILE A 124 4.05 5.53 -8.76
C ILE A 124 5.41 5.06 -8.22
N ILE A 125 5.43 4.42 -7.05
CA ILE A 125 6.67 4.01 -6.36
C ILE A 125 6.69 2.51 -6.12
N SER A 126 7.79 1.86 -6.49
CA SER A 126 7.98 0.43 -6.22
C SER A 126 8.09 0.12 -4.71
N PRO A 127 7.67 -1.08 -4.28
CA PRO A 127 7.83 -1.52 -2.88
C PRO A 127 9.25 -1.39 -2.32
N LEU A 128 10.27 -1.64 -3.16
CA LEU A 128 11.67 -1.50 -2.77
C LEU A 128 12.05 -0.06 -2.51
N GLN A 129 11.64 0.88 -3.36
CA GLN A 129 11.87 2.30 -3.13
C GLN A 129 11.15 2.78 -1.87
N VAL A 130 9.89 2.37 -1.65
CA VAL A 130 9.14 2.71 -0.43
C VAL A 130 9.87 2.25 0.82
N VAL A 131 10.30 0.98 0.88
CA VAL A 131 11.03 0.44 2.04
C VAL A 131 12.36 1.16 2.26
N ARG A 132 13.10 1.48 1.19
CA ARG A 132 14.35 2.25 1.31
C ARG A 132 14.11 3.65 1.86
N LEU A 133 13.15 4.39 1.31
CA LEU A 133 12.82 5.75 1.75
C LEU A 133 12.38 5.77 3.23
N VAL A 134 11.51 4.85 3.64
CA VAL A 134 11.08 4.75 5.05
C VAL A 134 12.23 4.32 5.95
N GLY A 135 13.07 3.39 5.50
CA GLY A 135 14.21 2.90 6.26
C GLY A 135 15.30 3.95 6.49
N GLU A 136 15.61 4.73 5.46
CA GLU A 136 16.51 5.89 5.54
C GLU A 136 15.91 6.98 6.44
N HIS A 137 14.62 7.29 6.25
CA HIS A 137 13.88 8.23 7.10
C HIS A 137 13.91 7.82 8.57
N MET A 138 13.66 6.55 8.88
CA MET A 138 13.70 5.99 10.23
C MET A 138 15.09 6.15 10.87
N SER A 139 16.15 5.86 10.11
CA SER A 139 17.54 5.98 10.59
C SER A 139 17.94 7.43 10.85
N GLY A 140 17.55 8.34 9.95
CA GLY A 140 17.86 9.76 10.07
C GLY A 140 16.97 10.50 11.07
N LYS A 141 15.74 10.05 11.33
CA LYS A 141 14.81 10.67 12.31
C LYS A 141 15.38 10.72 13.71
N VAL A 142 16.23 9.74 14.07
CA VAL A 142 16.95 9.73 15.35
C VAL A 142 17.78 11.00 15.53
N THR A 143 18.25 11.64 14.45
CA THR A 143 19.00 12.91 14.50
C THR A 143 18.15 14.15 14.74
N LEU A 144 16.84 14.09 14.47
CA LEU A 144 15.92 15.22 14.66
C LEU A 144 15.55 15.45 16.14
N SER A 145 15.67 14.43 16.99
CA SER A 145 15.41 14.53 18.42
C SER A 145 16.71 14.73 19.21
N PRO A 146 16.72 15.50 20.31
CA PRO A 146 17.87 15.55 21.21
C PRO A 146 18.22 14.14 21.75
N LEU A 147 19.52 13.85 21.91
CA LEU A 147 19.94 12.57 22.50
C LEU A 147 19.39 12.47 23.93
N LYS A 148 18.49 11.51 24.16
CA LYS A 148 18.07 11.08 25.49
C LYS A 148 18.63 9.69 25.73
N LEU A 149 19.36 9.52 26.83
CA LEU A 149 19.90 8.22 27.19
C LEU A 149 18.75 7.29 27.62
N PRO A 150 18.59 6.10 27.00
CA PRO A 150 17.56 5.14 27.37
C PRO A 150 17.66 4.69 28.83
N ARG A 151 18.87 4.66 29.38
CA ARG A 151 19.18 4.24 30.75
C ARG A 151 20.21 5.19 31.35
N LYS A 152 20.09 5.48 32.66
CA LYS A 152 21.02 6.39 33.36
C LYS A 152 22.44 5.83 33.55
N ASN A 153 22.60 4.50 33.57
CA ASN A 153 23.87 3.84 33.88
C ASN A 153 24.50 3.15 32.66
N MET A 154 24.43 3.76 31.48
CA MET A 154 25.09 3.22 30.28
C MET A 154 26.60 3.42 30.35
N LYS A 155 27.34 2.45 29.82
CA LYS A 155 28.80 2.56 29.68
C LYS A 155 29.15 3.60 28.61
N LEU A 156 30.30 4.26 28.77
CA LEU A 156 30.82 5.21 27.78
C LEU A 156 30.94 4.58 26.37
N SER A 157 31.28 3.29 26.29
CA SER A 157 31.34 2.56 25.02
C SER A 157 29.98 2.48 24.33
N GLU A 158 28.91 2.18 25.07
CA GLU A 158 27.54 2.11 24.54
C GLU A 158 27.05 3.50 24.10
N ILE A 159 27.37 4.54 24.85
CA ILE A 159 27.07 5.92 24.47
C ILE A 159 27.81 6.30 23.19
N ASN A 160 29.09 5.92 23.05
CA ASN A 160 29.87 6.17 21.85
C ASN A 160 29.31 5.45 20.61
N GLU A 161 28.89 4.19 20.75
CA GLU A 161 28.21 3.45 19.68
C GLU A 161 26.92 4.16 19.23
N MET A 162 26.09 4.62 20.18
CA MET A 162 24.90 5.41 19.86
C MET A 162 25.24 6.71 19.13
N LEU A 163 26.30 7.42 19.56
CA LEU A 163 26.74 8.66 18.92
C LEU A 163 27.27 8.43 17.51
N LEU A 164 28.03 7.36 17.28
CA LEU A 164 28.49 6.97 15.94
C LEU A 164 27.33 6.64 15.01
N GLN A 165 26.33 5.90 15.50
CA GLN A 165 25.11 5.61 14.74
C GLN A 165 24.34 6.90 14.39
N ARG A 166 24.25 7.84 15.33
CA ARG A 166 23.61 9.15 15.10
C ARG A 166 24.38 10.02 14.12
N LYS A 167 25.72 9.99 14.16
CA LYS A 167 26.58 10.70 13.21
C LYS A 167 26.36 10.19 11.79
N GLU A 168 26.27 8.88 11.59
CA GLU A 168 25.94 8.31 10.28
C GLU A 168 24.53 8.70 9.82
N GLY A 169 23.55 8.70 10.73
CA GLY A 169 22.18 9.17 10.45
C GLY A 169 22.08 10.66 10.08
N LEU A 170 23.08 11.50 10.38
CA LEU A 170 23.08 12.91 9.96
C LEU A 170 23.22 13.07 8.45
N LYS A 171 23.85 12.09 7.78
CA LYS A 171 23.96 12.07 6.31
C LYS A 171 22.59 11.87 5.65
N THR A 172 21.66 11.23 6.35
CA THR A 172 20.29 10.93 5.88
C THR A 172 19.23 11.72 6.63
N LYS A 173 19.58 12.90 7.17
CA LYS A 173 18.64 13.76 7.92
C LYS A 173 17.36 13.99 7.09
N PRO A 174 16.20 13.48 7.52
CA PRO A 174 15.01 13.59 6.71
C PRO A 174 14.51 15.03 6.72
N LYS A 175 14.13 15.54 5.53
CA LYS A 175 13.49 16.85 5.40
C LYS A 175 12.12 16.88 6.06
N ASP A 176 11.44 15.73 6.08
CA ASP A 176 10.08 15.56 6.57
C ASP A 176 10.07 14.95 7.97
N SER A 177 9.24 15.46 8.88
CA SER A 177 9.09 14.89 10.23
C SER A 177 8.27 13.58 10.23
N ASN A 178 7.40 13.40 9.24
CA ASN A 178 6.50 12.27 9.07
C ASN A 178 6.88 11.45 7.83
N ALA A 179 7.03 10.13 7.98
CA ALA A 179 7.44 9.25 6.88
C ALA A 179 6.36 9.05 5.81
N ALA A 180 5.07 9.09 6.16
CA ALA A 180 3.98 9.06 5.18
C ALA A 180 4.00 10.33 4.31
N THR A 181 4.20 11.50 4.91
CA THR A 181 4.40 12.76 4.16
C THR A 181 5.64 12.69 3.29
N HIS A 182 6.72 12.09 3.79
CA HIS A 182 7.94 11.86 3.03
C HIS A 182 7.67 11.00 1.78
N LEU A 183 6.95 9.89 1.94
CA LEU A 183 6.57 9.02 0.83
C LEU A 183 5.67 9.74 -0.19
N ILE A 184 4.65 10.48 0.26
CA ILE A 184 3.76 11.23 -0.65
C ILE A 184 4.55 12.29 -1.43
N ARG A 185 5.49 12.98 -0.79
CA ARG A 185 6.38 13.93 -1.48
C ARG A 185 7.22 13.24 -2.54
N HIS A 186 7.77 12.07 -2.24
CA HIS A 186 8.52 11.26 -3.21
C HIS A 186 7.64 10.71 -4.33
N ALA A 187 6.37 10.44 -4.09
CA ALA A 187 5.45 9.96 -5.14
C ALA A 187 5.18 11.09 -6.15
N LEU A 188 4.86 12.27 -5.64
CA LEU A 188 4.50 13.40 -6.50
C LEU A 188 5.74 14.05 -7.16
N GLY A 189 6.81 14.25 -6.41
CA GLY A 189 7.99 14.99 -6.85
C GLY A 189 9.23 14.15 -7.13
N GLY A 190 9.18 12.83 -6.98
CA GLY A 190 10.36 11.98 -7.12
C GLY A 190 10.91 11.95 -8.54
N THR A 191 12.24 12.02 -8.63
CA THR A 191 13.07 11.81 -9.81
C THR A 191 14.29 10.94 -9.42
N GLU A 192 15.08 10.50 -10.39
CA GLU A 192 16.30 9.72 -10.13
C GLU A 192 17.34 10.48 -9.27
N TYR A 193 17.32 11.81 -9.32
CA TYR A 193 18.27 12.69 -8.63
C TYR A 193 17.73 13.29 -7.33
N GLY A 194 16.49 12.96 -6.94
CA GLY A 194 15.84 13.49 -5.74
C GLY A 194 14.46 14.08 -6.03
N ILE A 195 14.06 15.07 -5.23
CA ILE A 195 12.74 15.71 -5.36
C ILE A 195 12.83 16.93 -6.28
N ASP A 196 12.04 16.90 -7.35
CA ASP A 196 11.72 18.07 -8.16
C ASP A 196 10.58 18.85 -7.50
N HIS A 197 10.94 20.01 -6.94
CA HIS A 197 9.98 20.90 -6.29
C HIS A 197 9.05 21.61 -7.28
N GLY A 198 9.45 21.79 -8.54
CA GLY A 198 8.60 22.34 -9.59
C GLY A 198 7.48 21.38 -9.95
N LYS A 199 7.82 20.12 -10.25
CA LYS A 199 6.84 19.04 -10.49
C LYS A 199 5.88 18.87 -9.31
N LEU A 200 6.43 18.82 -8.08
CA LEU A 200 5.63 18.72 -6.86
C LEU A 200 4.64 19.88 -6.74
N SER A 201 5.10 21.11 -6.91
CA SER A 201 4.24 22.31 -6.83
C SER A 201 3.15 22.28 -7.89
N GLN A 202 3.48 21.90 -9.13
CA GLN A 202 2.52 21.80 -10.22
C GLN A 202 1.42 20.80 -9.90
N LEU A 203 1.79 19.57 -9.48
CA LEU A 203 0.80 18.54 -9.14
C LEU A 203 -0.09 18.99 -7.97
N LEU A 204 0.49 19.59 -6.93
CA LEU A 204 -0.30 20.07 -5.78
C LEU A 204 -1.23 21.24 -6.11
N SER A 205 -0.97 21.98 -7.18
CA SER A 205 -1.77 23.15 -7.58
C SER A 205 -2.81 22.85 -8.67
N LEU A 206 -2.93 21.59 -9.12
CA LEU A 206 -3.93 21.20 -10.11
C LEU A 206 -5.35 21.39 -9.55
N PRO A 207 -6.28 21.98 -10.32
CA PRO A 207 -7.67 22.10 -9.90
C PRO A 207 -8.39 20.74 -9.88
N ASP A 208 -9.46 20.67 -9.08
CA ASP A 208 -10.18 19.43 -8.74
C ASP A 208 -10.80 18.73 -9.96
N ASP A 209 -11.11 19.47 -11.02
CA ASP A 209 -11.69 18.97 -12.26
C ASP A 209 -10.70 18.15 -13.10
N VAL A 210 -9.39 18.43 -12.98
CA VAL A 210 -8.34 17.75 -13.75
C VAL A 210 -7.43 16.87 -12.91
N VAL A 211 -7.39 17.04 -11.59
CA VAL A 211 -6.42 16.37 -10.71
C VAL A 211 -6.42 14.85 -10.85
N ARG A 212 -7.62 14.25 -11.04
CA ARG A 212 -7.81 12.80 -11.20
C ARG A 212 -7.24 12.24 -12.51
N VAL A 213 -6.91 13.09 -13.48
CA VAL A 213 -6.21 12.69 -14.72
C VAL A 213 -4.72 12.49 -14.47
N PHE A 214 -4.15 13.21 -13.50
CA PHE A 214 -2.70 13.21 -13.24
C PHE A 214 -2.28 12.33 -12.07
N ARG A 215 -3.17 12.13 -11.09
CA ARG A 215 -2.94 11.22 -9.97
C ARG A 215 -4.23 10.69 -9.40
N ASP A 216 -4.13 9.54 -8.76
CA ASP A 216 -5.19 9.04 -7.90
C ASP A 216 -5.04 9.53 -6.44
N ASP A 217 -6.03 9.22 -5.61
CA ASP A 217 -6.02 9.49 -4.19
C ASP A 217 -4.92 8.66 -3.48
N ILE A 218 -3.97 9.35 -2.84
CA ILE A 218 -2.83 8.71 -2.17
C ILE A 218 -3.06 8.71 -0.66
N THR A 219 -3.25 7.52 -0.10
CA THR A 219 -3.33 7.32 1.36
C THR A 219 -2.20 6.41 1.81
N VAL A 220 -1.46 6.83 2.84
CA VAL A 220 -0.29 6.09 3.37
C VAL A 220 -0.30 6.07 4.89
N THR A 221 -0.14 4.88 5.45
CA THR A 221 0.05 4.64 6.89
C THR A 221 1.35 3.89 7.08
N VAL A 222 2.23 4.42 7.94
CA VAL A 222 3.50 3.79 8.33
C VAL A 222 3.45 3.43 9.81
N VAL A 223 3.52 2.14 10.11
CA VAL A 223 3.50 1.58 11.46
C VAL A 223 4.91 1.13 11.82
N TYR A 224 5.51 1.68 12.87
CA TYR A 224 6.82 1.26 13.36
C TYR A 224 6.69 0.20 14.44
N PHE A 225 7.56 -0.80 14.41
CA PHE A 225 7.61 -1.85 15.41
C PHE A 225 8.69 -1.59 16.45
N ASP A 226 8.40 -1.94 17.71
CA ASP A 226 9.42 -1.93 18.76
C ASP A 226 10.27 -3.21 18.66
N SER A 227 11.46 -3.05 18.10
CA SER A 227 12.40 -4.17 17.93
C SER A 227 12.87 -4.76 19.26
N GLU A 228 12.99 -3.96 20.32
CA GLU A 228 13.43 -4.44 21.63
C GLU A 228 12.35 -5.26 22.31
N TYR A 229 11.09 -4.82 22.20
CA TYR A 229 9.95 -5.63 22.63
C TYR A 229 9.90 -6.98 21.88
N LEU A 230 10.07 -6.96 20.56
CA LEU A 230 10.03 -8.17 19.73
C LEU A 230 11.16 -9.17 20.04
N ARG A 231 12.31 -8.74 20.58
CA ARG A 231 13.40 -9.64 21.00
C ARG A 231 13.02 -10.50 22.21
N HIS A 232 12.17 -9.98 23.09
CA HIS A 232 11.80 -10.62 24.34
C HIS A 232 10.43 -11.30 24.27
N CYS A 233 9.75 -11.21 23.12
CA CYS A 233 8.46 -11.83 22.92
C CYS A 233 8.65 -13.35 22.72
N PRO A 234 8.00 -14.20 23.52
CA PRO A 234 8.19 -15.65 23.42
C PRO A 234 7.73 -16.21 22.07
N PRO A 235 8.32 -17.35 21.64
CA PRO A 235 7.87 -18.14 20.49
C PRO A 235 6.39 -18.56 20.64
#